data_AF-A0A3M7PPV0-F1
#
_entry.id   AF-A0A3M7PPV0-F1
#
_cell.length_a   1.000
_cell.length_b   1.000
_cell.length_c   1.000
_cell.angle_alpha   90.00
_cell.angle_beta   90.00
_cell.angle_gamma   90.00
#
_symmetry.space_group_name_H-M   'P 1'
#
loop_
_entity.id
_entity.type
_entity.pdbx_description
1 polymer ?
#
loop_
_entity_poly.entity_id
_entity_poly.type
_entity_poly.pdbx_seq_one_letter_code
_entity_poly.pdbx_strand_id
1 'polypeptide(L)'
;MLNKGKLNISLILFLNVIGCMANFKKICYFTNWAQFRPTGTEFLPEDIDPKLCTHVIYAFAKIENFRLANTEPNDVGIDNGPGLYERIMVLKLINPSLKIMLGIGGWAQGTSGFETVVQNDELMEKFAKNSVNFLRKWKFDGLDVDWEYPLVKKTEFTKLIEELRIAFDTDLLSSGNRLQLSIAVSAGQATIDISYDIEKISQYVDFINLVAYDFHESWSTNTGFHSPLYPKKDDIRNTFNVNWAVTNLIKKGCPRKKLVLGLAFYGRGFTLRNKKHYQVGSPSKGISKPGQYTKEAGVLSYFEICQIIRENNLVEVIHPEQKVVGLKFGDQWIGYENEESITLKANFIKENCLGGAMIWTVDFDDFRGNFCNGGTYPLLKIINRILNETRCTYTTYHQETTQLFTSSSVSIDQTTKLTASKYSKTTTKSKSQDLCSGGEFLGSPIGCQYFRVCIKGFSSSVATIRCPDQHWFDTSAQSCSIIKPNNCDDQYQTSTIITRKTDFTTSNNKFTCPEPSGLFANTGDPRKFWHCSNYFPFEKNCPGQLLFDNKLKICGAYSEFSDKTKTNVNNFSCPEPNGLFKDPNSSNKFWHCSNRQAILKTCPGNLYFNEMINVCDIQEPRMEMSF
;
A
#
# COMPACT_ATOMS: atom_id res chain seq x y z
N MET A 1 -40.24 37.70 63.26
CA MET A 1 -38.81 37.70 62.89
C MET A 1 -38.47 36.32 62.32
N LEU A 2 -38.40 36.21 60.99
CA LEU A 2 -38.07 34.98 60.26
C LEU A 2 -36.60 35.08 59.83
N ASN A 3 -35.75 34.21 60.36
CA ASN A 3 -34.33 34.16 60.00
C ASN A 3 -34.08 33.05 58.97
N LYS A 4 -33.42 33.40 57.87
CA LYS A 4 -33.23 32.58 56.67
C LYS A 4 -32.13 31.53 56.88
N GLY A 5 -32.48 30.25 56.81
CA GLY A 5 -31.50 29.16 56.60
C GLY A 5 -31.16 29.03 55.11
N LYS A 6 -29.90 29.27 54.75
CA LYS A 6 -29.37 29.03 53.39
C LYS A 6 -29.22 27.53 53.16
N LEU A 7 -29.92 26.99 52.16
CA LEU A 7 -29.74 25.63 51.65
C LEU A 7 -28.56 25.66 50.66
N ASN A 8 -27.40 25.09 51.04
CA ASN A 8 -26.27 24.88 50.13
C ASN A 8 -26.59 23.69 49.23
N ILE A 9 -26.92 23.95 47.96
CA ILE A 9 -27.00 22.92 46.93
C ILE A 9 -25.56 22.65 46.46
N SER A 10 -24.97 21.57 46.95
CA SER A 10 -23.68 21.08 46.46
C SER A 10 -23.91 20.43 45.08
N LEU A 11 -23.39 21.06 44.03
CA LEU A 11 -23.41 20.53 42.67
C LEU A 11 -22.41 19.37 42.59
N ILE A 12 -22.87 18.13 42.75
CA ILE A 12 -22.05 16.94 42.57
C ILE A 12 -21.78 16.79 41.07
N LEU A 13 -20.58 17.18 40.63
CA LEU A 13 -20.07 16.86 39.30
C LEU A 13 -19.74 15.36 39.26
N PHE A 14 -20.60 14.56 38.63
CA PHE A 14 -20.23 13.18 38.29
C PHE A 14 -19.26 13.21 37.10
N LEU A 15 -17.97 12.96 37.38
CA LEU A 15 -16.99 12.60 36.35
C LEU A 15 -17.37 11.22 35.80
N ASN A 16 -18.13 11.18 34.71
CA ASN A 16 -18.29 9.95 33.93
C ASN A 16 -17.00 9.71 33.14
N VAL A 17 -16.09 8.92 33.71
CA VAL A 17 -14.97 8.35 32.96
C VAL A 17 -15.53 7.23 32.07
N ILE A 18 -15.98 7.61 30.87
CA ILE A 18 -16.32 6.62 29.83
C ILE A 18 -15.00 6.10 29.27
N GLY A 19 -14.49 5.01 29.84
CA GLY A 19 -13.41 4.25 29.22
C GLY A 19 -13.90 3.70 27.88
N CYS A 20 -13.43 4.28 26.78
CA CYS A 20 -13.71 3.72 25.46
C CYS A 20 -12.79 2.51 25.25
N MET A 21 -13.35 1.30 25.29
CA MET A 21 -12.66 0.13 24.75
C MET A 21 -12.62 0.25 23.23
N ALA A 22 -11.62 0.96 22.71
CA ALA A 22 -11.39 1.08 21.28
C ALA A 22 -10.43 -0.03 20.81
N ASN A 23 -10.90 -0.92 19.93
CA ASN A 23 -10.01 -1.77 19.16
C ASN A 23 -9.37 -0.94 18.05
N PHE A 24 -8.07 -0.67 18.18
CA PHE A 24 -7.32 0.10 17.19
C PHE A 24 -7.21 -0.66 15.86
N LYS A 25 -7.47 0.04 14.75
CA LYS A 25 -7.22 -0.49 13.41
C LYS A 25 -5.72 -0.53 13.13
N LYS A 26 -5.28 -1.58 12.43
CA LYS A 26 -3.93 -1.73 11.89
C LYS A 26 -4.11 -1.99 10.40
N ILE A 27 -4.09 -0.90 9.63
CA ILE A 27 -4.39 -0.88 8.20
C ILE A 27 -3.06 -1.03 7.44
N CYS A 28 -2.89 -2.12 6.72
CA CYS A 28 -1.64 -2.47 6.06
C CYS A 28 -1.79 -2.34 4.54
N TYR A 29 -1.08 -1.40 3.90
CA TYR A 29 -1.05 -1.33 2.45
C TYR A 29 -0.09 -2.38 1.88
N PHE A 30 -0.61 -3.24 0.99
CA PHE A 30 0.14 -4.17 0.14
C PHE A 30 0.27 -3.55 -1.25
N THR A 31 1.49 -3.39 -1.75
CA THR A 31 1.71 -2.84 -3.09
C THR A 31 1.94 -3.93 -4.13
N ASN A 32 1.12 -3.96 -5.18
CA ASN A 32 1.21 -5.02 -6.18
C ASN A 32 2.49 -4.95 -7.03
N TRP A 33 3.17 -3.80 -7.10
CA TRP A 33 4.45 -3.68 -7.81
C TRP A 33 5.65 -4.21 -7.01
N ALA A 34 5.51 -4.46 -5.70
CA ALA A 34 6.59 -5.03 -4.89
C ALA A 34 7.00 -6.45 -5.34
N GLN A 35 6.13 -7.13 -6.10
CA GLN A 35 6.43 -8.41 -6.76
C GLN A 35 7.60 -8.33 -7.77
N PHE A 36 7.96 -7.12 -8.23
CA PHE A 36 8.98 -6.90 -9.26
C PHE A 36 10.33 -6.45 -8.68
N ARG A 37 10.47 -6.40 -7.35
CA ARG A 37 11.76 -6.10 -6.72
C ARG A 37 12.81 -7.17 -7.03
N PRO A 38 14.11 -6.84 -6.94
CA PRO A 38 15.16 -7.81 -7.16
C PRO A 38 15.01 -9.07 -6.30
N THR A 39 15.56 -10.19 -6.79
CA THR A 39 15.49 -11.48 -6.11
C THR A 39 15.93 -11.39 -4.65
N GLY A 40 15.13 -11.96 -3.76
CA GLY A 40 15.30 -11.93 -2.32
C GLY A 40 14.54 -10.79 -1.63
N THR A 41 14.09 -9.77 -2.38
CA THR A 41 13.31 -8.63 -1.86
C THR A 41 11.98 -8.42 -2.56
N GLU A 42 11.58 -9.34 -3.45
CA GLU A 42 10.19 -9.44 -3.90
C GLU A 42 9.24 -9.66 -2.72
N PHE A 43 8.09 -9.01 -2.78
CA PHE A 43 7.04 -9.15 -1.77
C PHE A 43 5.75 -9.61 -2.44
N LEU A 44 5.19 -10.69 -1.91
CA LEU A 44 3.98 -11.33 -2.42
C LEU A 44 2.91 -11.39 -1.31
N PRO A 45 1.63 -11.65 -1.66
CA PRO A 45 0.58 -11.75 -0.65
C PRO A 45 0.88 -12.74 0.49
N GLU A 46 1.61 -13.81 0.20
CA GLU A 46 1.99 -14.85 1.16
C GLU A 46 3.05 -14.40 2.17
N ASP A 47 3.79 -13.32 1.90
CA ASP A 47 4.74 -12.76 2.87
C ASP A 47 3.99 -12.07 4.03
N ILE A 48 2.76 -11.58 3.82
CA ILE A 48 1.95 -10.87 4.82
C ILE A 48 1.58 -11.82 5.98
N ASP A 49 1.98 -11.46 7.21
CA ASP A 49 1.44 -12.10 8.41
C ASP A 49 0.01 -11.60 8.69
N PRO A 50 -1.03 -12.44 8.52
CA PRO A 50 -2.43 -12.05 8.64
C PRO A 50 -2.87 -11.74 10.08
N LYS A 51 -2.01 -11.95 11.09
CA LYS A 51 -2.27 -11.64 12.50
C LYS A 51 -1.77 -10.26 12.91
N LEU A 52 -0.90 -9.64 12.12
CA LEU A 52 -0.33 -8.33 12.44
C LEU A 52 -1.27 -7.17 12.08
N CYS A 53 -2.09 -7.35 11.04
CA CYS A 53 -3.00 -6.35 10.51
C CYS A 53 -4.47 -6.68 10.87
N THR A 54 -5.32 -5.66 11.04
CA THR A 54 -6.78 -5.87 11.08
C THR A 54 -7.41 -5.68 9.71
N HIS A 55 -6.79 -4.84 8.86
CA HIS A 55 -7.18 -4.65 7.48
C HIS A 55 -5.93 -4.69 6.60
N VAL A 56 -6.04 -5.26 5.41
CA VAL A 56 -5.07 -5.13 4.33
C VAL A 56 -5.74 -4.37 3.19
N ILE A 57 -5.09 -3.32 2.70
CA ILE A 57 -5.52 -2.59 1.50
C ILE A 57 -4.62 -2.99 0.35
N TYR A 58 -5.21 -3.55 -0.70
CA TYR A 58 -4.50 -3.89 -1.93
C TYR A 58 -4.32 -2.63 -2.79
N ALA A 59 -3.09 -2.17 -2.92
CA ALA A 59 -2.70 -1.04 -3.76
C ALA A 59 -2.11 -1.52 -5.10
N PHE A 60 -2.69 -1.21 -6.26
CA PHE A 60 -3.96 -0.50 -6.48
C PHE A 60 -4.71 -1.07 -7.69
N ALA A 61 -6.03 -0.92 -7.67
CA ALA A 61 -6.85 -0.88 -8.87
C ALA A 61 -6.84 0.53 -9.50
N LYS A 62 -7.31 0.60 -10.75
CA LYS A 62 -7.48 1.84 -11.51
C LYS A 62 -8.93 2.08 -11.89
N ILE A 63 -9.20 3.28 -12.39
CA ILE A 63 -10.49 3.63 -13.00
C ILE A 63 -10.34 3.53 -14.52
N GLU A 64 -11.17 2.71 -15.15
CA GLU A 64 -11.22 2.56 -16.61
C GLU A 64 -12.68 2.46 -17.05
N ASN A 65 -13.08 3.30 -18.01
CA ASN A 65 -14.46 3.34 -18.54
C ASN A 65 -15.54 3.44 -17.43
N PHE A 66 -15.31 4.31 -16.44
CA PHE A 66 -16.20 4.51 -15.29
C PHE A 66 -16.41 3.24 -14.43
N ARG A 67 -15.41 2.36 -14.39
CA ARG A 67 -15.41 1.12 -13.61
C ARG A 67 -14.07 0.90 -12.92
N LEU A 68 -14.09 0.10 -11.86
CA LEU A 68 -12.87 -0.47 -11.31
C LEU A 68 -12.27 -1.47 -12.30
N ALA A 69 -10.97 -1.37 -12.49
CA ALA A 69 -10.18 -2.28 -13.30
C ALA A 69 -8.87 -2.62 -12.59
N ASN A 70 -8.30 -3.78 -12.91
CA ASN A 70 -6.96 -4.13 -12.45
C ASN A 70 -5.89 -3.25 -13.11
N THR A 71 -4.82 -2.99 -12.37
CA THR A 71 -3.67 -2.25 -12.90
C THR A 71 -2.76 -3.20 -13.66
N GLU A 72 -2.49 -4.37 -13.06
CA GLU A 72 -1.63 -5.39 -13.64
C GLU A 72 -2.47 -6.59 -14.14
N PRO A 73 -2.12 -7.20 -15.29
CA PRO A 73 -2.84 -8.38 -15.78
C PRO A 73 -2.88 -9.52 -14.75
N ASN A 74 -1.80 -9.71 -14.00
CA ASN A 74 -1.71 -10.76 -12.99
C ASN A 74 -2.38 -10.44 -11.65
N ASP A 75 -3.03 -9.28 -11.51
CA ASP A 75 -3.95 -9.04 -10.39
C ASP A 75 -5.14 -10.00 -10.45
N VAL A 76 -5.68 -10.25 -11.67
CA VAL A 76 -6.92 -11.00 -11.90
C VAL A 76 -6.71 -12.43 -12.38
N GLY A 77 -5.50 -12.78 -12.83
CA GLY A 77 -5.16 -14.14 -13.25
C GLY A 77 -3.91 -14.22 -14.11
N ILE A 78 -3.33 -15.42 -14.21
CA ILE A 78 -2.31 -15.77 -15.20
C ILE A 78 -2.80 -16.99 -15.97
N ASP A 79 -2.30 -17.23 -17.18
CA ASP A 79 -2.67 -18.44 -17.94
C ASP A 79 -2.33 -19.70 -17.12
N ASN A 80 -3.39 -20.37 -16.63
CA ASN A 80 -3.38 -21.56 -15.77
C ASN A 80 -3.06 -21.35 -14.26
N GLY A 81 -3.23 -20.14 -13.70
CA GLY A 81 -3.05 -19.93 -12.27
C GLY A 81 -3.77 -18.71 -11.68
N PRO A 82 -3.89 -18.67 -10.34
CA PRO A 82 -4.64 -17.62 -9.66
C PRO A 82 -3.91 -16.26 -9.65
N GLY A 83 -4.69 -15.19 -9.77
CA GLY A 83 -4.19 -13.82 -9.70
C GLY A 83 -3.86 -13.36 -8.28
N LEU A 84 -3.20 -12.20 -8.14
CA LEU A 84 -2.87 -11.64 -6.83
C LEU A 84 -4.11 -11.30 -5.98
N TYR A 85 -5.24 -10.91 -6.59
CA TYR A 85 -6.50 -10.71 -5.88
C TYR A 85 -7.00 -11.99 -5.22
N GLU A 86 -6.88 -13.13 -5.88
CA GLU A 86 -7.29 -14.42 -5.31
C GLU A 86 -6.30 -14.85 -4.21
N ARG A 87 -5.00 -14.68 -4.46
CA ARG A 87 -3.93 -15.03 -3.53
C ARG A 87 -4.02 -14.26 -2.22
N ILE A 88 -4.30 -12.95 -2.25
CA ILE A 88 -4.41 -12.17 -1.02
C ILE A 88 -5.62 -12.59 -0.17
N MET A 89 -6.71 -13.07 -0.79
CA MET A 89 -7.91 -13.52 -0.05
C MET A 89 -7.64 -14.75 0.83
N VAL A 90 -6.58 -15.50 0.55
CA VAL A 90 -6.15 -16.67 1.33
C VAL A 90 -5.77 -16.31 2.76
N LEU A 91 -5.31 -15.08 3.00
CA LEU A 91 -5.00 -14.58 4.34
C LEU A 91 -6.21 -14.66 5.29
N LYS A 92 -7.43 -14.58 4.76
CA LYS A 92 -8.68 -14.70 5.55
C LYS A 92 -8.95 -16.13 6.05
N LEU A 93 -8.29 -17.15 5.51
CA LEU A 93 -8.39 -18.51 6.05
C LEU A 93 -7.56 -18.66 7.33
N ILE A 94 -6.45 -17.93 7.43
CA ILE A 94 -5.58 -17.92 8.60
C ILE A 94 -6.16 -16.99 9.67
N ASN A 95 -6.70 -15.84 9.26
CA ASN A 95 -7.40 -14.91 10.15
C ASN A 95 -8.77 -14.52 9.55
N PRO A 96 -9.86 -15.23 9.92
CA PRO A 96 -11.21 -14.92 9.44
C PRO A 96 -11.74 -13.53 9.80
N SER A 97 -11.12 -12.85 10.79
CA SER A 97 -11.49 -11.49 11.16
C SER A 97 -10.83 -10.41 10.30
N LEU A 98 -9.79 -10.79 9.52
CA LEU A 98 -9.06 -9.89 8.64
C LEU A 98 -9.99 -9.34 7.55
N LYS A 99 -9.95 -8.03 7.35
CA LYS A 99 -10.62 -7.36 6.23
C LYS A 99 -9.63 -7.08 5.12
N ILE A 100 -9.99 -7.42 3.88
CA ILE A 100 -9.16 -7.14 2.72
C ILE A 100 -9.92 -6.21 1.80
N MET A 101 -9.45 -4.99 1.67
CA MET A 101 -10.06 -3.93 0.87
C MET A 101 -9.23 -3.67 -0.38
N LEU A 102 -9.87 -3.13 -1.42
CA LEU A 102 -9.19 -2.71 -2.64
C LEU A 102 -8.96 -1.21 -2.60
N GLY A 103 -7.72 -0.75 -2.81
CA GLY A 103 -7.40 0.66 -3.00
C GLY A 103 -7.57 1.05 -4.47
N ILE A 104 -8.07 2.26 -4.73
CA ILE A 104 -8.17 2.83 -6.07
C ILE A 104 -7.47 4.19 -6.15
N GLY A 105 -6.68 4.41 -7.20
CA GLY A 105 -5.93 5.65 -7.38
C GLY A 105 -4.46 5.51 -7.00
N GLY A 106 -4.00 6.39 -6.10
CA GLY A 106 -2.61 6.58 -5.75
C GLY A 106 -1.84 7.41 -6.78
N TRP A 107 -0.69 7.94 -6.38
CA TRP A 107 0.16 8.84 -7.17
C TRP A 107 0.36 8.43 -8.64
N ALA A 108 0.66 7.15 -8.90
CA ALA A 108 0.98 6.66 -10.25
C ALA A 108 -0.22 6.67 -11.22
N GLN A 109 -1.46 6.60 -10.71
CA GLN A 109 -2.67 6.65 -11.53
C GLN A 109 -3.06 8.08 -11.91
N GLY A 110 -2.59 9.08 -11.16
CA GLY A 110 -2.97 10.48 -11.35
C GLY A 110 -4.46 10.75 -11.11
N THR A 111 -4.94 11.88 -11.62
CA THR A 111 -6.30 12.39 -11.33
C THR A 111 -7.33 12.09 -12.41
N SER A 112 -6.91 11.76 -13.64
CA SER A 112 -7.78 11.72 -14.81
C SER A 112 -8.95 10.75 -14.67
N GLY A 113 -8.70 9.57 -14.09
CA GLY A 113 -9.75 8.58 -13.82
C GLY A 113 -10.86 9.14 -12.93
N PHE A 114 -10.48 9.78 -11.82
CA PHE A 114 -11.45 10.41 -10.92
C PHE A 114 -12.15 11.60 -11.56
N GLU A 115 -11.43 12.44 -12.30
CA GLU A 115 -11.99 13.58 -13.01
C GLU A 115 -13.06 13.16 -14.02
N THR A 116 -12.92 12.00 -14.67
CA THR A 116 -13.98 11.47 -15.56
C THR A 116 -15.21 11.00 -14.78
N VAL A 117 -15.03 10.41 -13.60
CA VAL A 117 -16.14 9.90 -12.79
C VAL A 117 -16.98 11.02 -12.22
N VAL A 118 -16.35 12.12 -11.79
CA VAL A 118 -17.06 13.19 -11.07
C VAL A 118 -17.63 14.30 -11.96
N GLN A 119 -17.69 14.09 -13.29
CA GLN A 119 -18.21 15.10 -14.21
C GLN A 119 -19.69 15.41 -13.98
N ASN A 120 -20.47 14.42 -13.55
CA ASN A 120 -21.88 14.59 -13.18
C ASN A 120 -22.36 13.44 -12.27
N ASP A 121 -23.57 13.61 -11.75
CA ASP A 121 -24.19 12.71 -10.77
C ASP A 121 -24.43 11.29 -11.32
N GLU A 122 -24.89 11.19 -12.57
CA GLU A 122 -25.17 9.90 -13.21
C GLU A 122 -23.90 9.02 -13.32
N LEU A 123 -22.76 9.65 -13.63
CA LEU A 123 -21.48 8.95 -13.72
C LEU A 123 -20.96 8.51 -12.35
N MET A 124 -21.14 9.32 -11.31
CA MET A 124 -20.79 8.95 -9.94
C MET A 124 -21.64 7.77 -9.44
N GLU A 125 -22.96 7.82 -9.64
CA GLU A 125 -23.88 6.74 -9.28
C GLU A 125 -23.53 5.44 -10.04
N LYS A 126 -23.28 5.56 -11.35
CA LYS A 126 -22.90 4.43 -12.20
C LYS A 126 -21.57 3.82 -11.76
N PHE A 127 -20.58 4.64 -11.45
CA PHE A 127 -19.30 4.18 -10.92
C PHE A 127 -19.46 3.47 -9.57
N ALA A 128 -20.27 4.03 -8.67
CA ALA A 128 -20.53 3.44 -7.35
C ALA A 128 -21.18 2.05 -7.46
N LYS A 129 -22.22 1.91 -8.30
CA LYS A 129 -22.87 0.61 -8.57
C LYS A 129 -21.92 -0.40 -9.21
N ASN A 130 -21.12 0.03 -10.19
CA ASN A 130 -20.15 -0.86 -10.83
C ASN A 130 -19.04 -1.31 -9.87
N SER A 131 -18.65 -0.45 -8.91
CA SER A 131 -17.66 -0.77 -7.89
C SER A 131 -18.12 -1.92 -7.01
N VAL A 132 -19.39 -1.94 -6.59
CA VAL A 132 -19.99 -3.08 -5.85
C VAL A 132 -19.78 -4.39 -6.60
N ASN A 133 -20.15 -4.43 -7.89
CA ASN A 133 -20.03 -5.65 -8.70
C ASN A 133 -18.58 -6.17 -8.75
N PHE A 134 -17.61 -5.26 -8.92
CA PHE A 134 -16.19 -5.63 -8.97
C PHE A 134 -15.70 -6.18 -7.63
N LEU A 135 -16.01 -5.48 -6.52
CA LEU A 135 -15.59 -5.88 -5.18
C LEU A 135 -16.18 -7.24 -4.79
N ARG A 136 -17.45 -7.47 -5.12
CA ARG A 136 -18.13 -8.75 -4.87
C ARG A 136 -17.59 -9.89 -5.72
N LYS A 137 -17.26 -9.62 -6.99
CA LYS A 137 -16.61 -10.59 -7.87
C LYS A 137 -15.30 -11.10 -7.26
N TRP A 138 -14.47 -10.20 -6.75
CA TRP A 138 -13.14 -10.53 -6.20
C TRP A 138 -13.11 -10.70 -4.68
N LYS A 139 -14.28 -10.75 -4.02
CA LYS A 139 -14.44 -11.02 -2.57
C LYS A 139 -13.75 -10.00 -1.64
N PHE A 140 -13.55 -8.77 -2.10
CA PHE A 140 -13.09 -7.68 -1.25
C PHE A 140 -14.15 -7.29 -0.21
N ASP A 141 -13.68 -6.89 0.97
CA ASP A 141 -14.48 -6.46 2.11
C ASP A 141 -14.79 -4.95 2.06
N GLY A 142 -14.22 -4.21 1.10
CA GLY A 142 -14.44 -2.78 0.97
C GLY A 142 -13.56 -2.11 -0.08
N LEU A 143 -13.71 -0.79 -0.17
CA LEU A 143 -12.98 0.10 -1.07
C LEU A 143 -12.28 1.20 -0.29
N ASP A 144 -11.02 1.46 -0.62
CA ASP A 144 -10.26 2.61 -0.17
C ASP A 144 -10.04 3.57 -1.35
N VAL A 145 -10.49 4.82 -1.22
CA VAL A 145 -10.38 5.83 -2.27
C VAL A 145 -9.17 6.73 -2.02
N ASP A 146 -8.19 6.63 -2.90
CA ASP A 146 -6.93 7.38 -2.83
C ASP A 146 -6.79 8.31 -4.04
N TRP A 147 -7.62 9.35 -4.08
CA TRP A 147 -7.49 10.41 -5.09
C TRP A 147 -6.43 11.40 -4.60
N GLU A 148 -5.31 11.44 -5.32
CA GLU A 148 -4.18 12.35 -5.07
C GLU A 148 -4.06 13.47 -6.14
N TYR A 149 -4.65 14.64 -5.96
CA TYR A 149 -5.66 15.03 -4.98
C TYR A 149 -6.86 15.69 -5.69
N PRO A 150 -8.07 15.72 -5.08
CA PRO A 150 -9.23 16.41 -5.65
C PRO A 150 -9.09 17.93 -5.48
N LEU A 151 -8.04 18.51 -6.07
CA LEU A 151 -7.73 19.94 -5.98
C LEU A 151 -8.88 20.74 -6.59
N VAL A 152 -9.51 21.61 -5.78
CA VAL A 152 -10.68 22.40 -6.21
C VAL A 152 -11.87 21.51 -6.67
N LYS A 153 -11.92 20.27 -6.19
CA LYS A 153 -12.98 19.28 -6.44
C LYS A 153 -13.63 18.78 -5.14
N LYS A 154 -13.60 19.61 -4.10
CA LYS A 154 -14.09 19.29 -2.76
C LYS A 154 -15.54 18.81 -2.73
N THR A 155 -16.44 19.48 -3.44
CA THR A 155 -17.87 19.14 -3.46
C THR A 155 -18.10 17.84 -4.21
N GLU A 156 -17.49 17.72 -5.39
CA GLU A 156 -17.58 16.55 -6.25
C GLU A 156 -17.01 15.30 -5.57
N PHE A 157 -15.87 15.42 -4.89
CA PHE A 157 -15.28 14.32 -4.14
C PHE A 157 -16.19 13.89 -2.99
N THR A 158 -16.76 14.84 -2.23
CA THR A 158 -17.70 14.54 -1.15
C THR A 158 -18.92 13.77 -1.68
N LYS A 159 -19.45 14.18 -2.84
CA LYS A 159 -20.58 13.51 -3.48
C LYS A 159 -20.24 12.11 -3.98
N LEU A 160 -19.06 11.90 -4.56
CA LEU A 160 -18.59 10.57 -4.94
C LEU A 160 -18.55 9.61 -3.73
N ILE A 161 -18.07 10.09 -2.58
CA ILE A 161 -18.02 9.29 -1.35
C ILE A 161 -19.44 8.98 -0.84
N GLU A 162 -20.37 9.92 -0.94
CA GLU A 162 -21.78 9.71 -0.63
C GLU A 162 -22.42 8.63 -1.53
N GLU A 163 -22.24 8.72 -2.85
CA GLU A 163 -22.77 7.74 -3.81
C GLU A 163 -22.22 6.33 -3.57
N LEU A 164 -20.92 6.22 -3.26
CA LEU A 164 -20.30 4.95 -2.87
C LEU A 164 -20.94 4.38 -1.59
N ARG A 165 -21.18 5.22 -0.59
CA ARG A 165 -21.84 4.81 0.65
C ARG A 165 -23.26 4.30 0.40
N ILE A 166 -24.05 5.03 -0.38
CA ILE A 166 -25.42 4.65 -0.78
C ILE A 166 -25.41 3.30 -1.49
N ALA A 167 -24.53 3.11 -2.47
CA ALA A 167 -24.41 1.84 -3.20
C ALA A 167 -24.05 0.68 -2.27
N PHE A 168 -23.13 0.88 -1.33
CA PHE A 168 -22.67 -0.16 -0.41
C PHE A 168 -23.73 -0.50 0.66
N ASP A 169 -24.51 0.49 1.13
CA ASP A 169 -25.63 0.24 2.04
C ASP A 169 -26.83 -0.43 1.33
N THR A 170 -27.03 -0.13 0.04
CA THR A 170 -28.03 -0.83 -0.79
C THR A 170 -27.65 -2.31 -0.98
N ASP A 171 -26.39 -2.59 -1.28
CA ASP A 171 -25.88 -3.96 -1.46
C ASP A 171 -25.89 -4.78 -0.15
N LEU A 172 -25.82 -4.14 1.02
CA LEU A 172 -26.00 -4.82 2.30
C LEU A 172 -27.37 -5.52 2.41
N LEU A 173 -28.42 -4.93 1.86
CA LEU A 173 -29.79 -5.46 1.93
C LEU A 173 -29.92 -6.83 1.24
N SER A 174 -29.14 -7.09 0.20
CA SER A 174 -29.15 -8.35 -0.55
C SER A 174 -28.04 -9.32 -0.12
N SER A 175 -26.86 -8.80 0.22
CA SER A 175 -25.66 -9.62 0.51
C SER A 175 -25.52 -10.05 1.97
N GLY A 176 -26.15 -9.34 2.92
CA GLY A 176 -26.05 -9.59 4.35
C GLY A 176 -24.71 -9.19 5.01
N ASN A 177 -23.74 -8.67 4.24
CA ASN A 177 -22.43 -8.26 4.75
C ASN A 177 -22.04 -6.90 4.18
N ARG A 178 -21.81 -5.86 5.00
CA ARG A 178 -21.56 -4.50 4.49
C ARG A 178 -20.15 -4.35 3.91
N LEU A 179 -20.01 -3.74 2.72
CA LEU A 179 -18.73 -3.27 2.21
C LEU A 179 -18.28 -2.04 3.00
N GLN A 180 -17.01 -2.05 3.44
CA GLN A 180 -16.37 -0.92 4.10
C GLN A 180 -15.94 0.13 3.07
N LEU A 181 -15.97 1.39 3.48
CA LEU A 181 -15.49 2.52 2.67
C LEU A 181 -14.47 3.32 3.48
N SER A 182 -13.27 3.49 2.95
CA SER A 182 -12.26 4.39 3.50
C SER A 182 -11.72 5.32 2.44
N ILE A 183 -10.99 6.34 2.88
CA ILE A 183 -10.27 7.25 2.01
C ILE A 183 -8.87 7.49 2.55
N ALA A 184 -7.92 7.73 1.66
CA ALA A 184 -6.61 8.30 1.99
C ALA A 184 -6.65 9.82 1.77
N VAL A 185 -6.16 10.59 2.75
CA VAL A 185 -6.18 12.06 2.71
C VAL A 185 -4.81 12.65 3.03
N SER A 186 -4.46 13.73 2.33
CA SER A 186 -3.23 14.48 2.57
C SER A 186 -3.18 15.06 3.99
N ALA A 187 -1.96 15.16 4.54
CA ALA A 187 -1.69 15.90 5.77
C ALA A 187 -1.34 17.39 5.55
N GLY A 188 -1.18 17.83 4.29
CA GLY A 188 -0.82 19.22 3.96
C GLY A 188 -2.00 20.17 4.07
N GLN A 189 -1.84 21.29 4.79
CA GLN A 189 -2.91 22.27 5.03
C GLN A 189 -3.60 22.74 3.74
N ALA A 190 -2.80 23.20 2.76
CA ALA A 190 -3.33 23.76 1.52
C ALA A 190 -4.19 22.74 0.76
N THR A 191 -3.72 21.50 0.65
CA THR A 191 -4.47 20.39 0.05
C THR A 191 -5.74 20.10 0.84
N ILE A 192 -5.65 19.99 2.17
CA ILE A 192 -6.81 19.70 3.01
C ILE A 192 -7.94 20.73 2.79
N ASP A 193 -7.58 22.02 2.77
CA ASP A 193 -8.54 23.11 2.70
C ASP A 193 -9.32 23.13 1.37
N ILE A 194 -8.66 22.81 0.25
CA ILE A 194 -9.27 22.89 -1.09
C ILE A 194 -9.83 21.56 -1.60
N SER A 195 -9.51 20.43 -0.95
CA SER A 195 -9.88 19.09 -1.43
C SER A 195 -10.94 18.39 -0.59
N TYR A 196 -11.10 18.71 0.70
CA TYR A 196 -11.91 17.87 1.58
C TYR A 196 -12.95 18.63 2.41
N ASP A 197 -14.19 18.14 2.39
CA ASP A 197 -15.23 18.46 3.37
C ASP A 197 -15.20 17.41 4.48
N ILE A 198 -14.21 17.52 5.39
CA ILE A 198 -13.89 16.48 6.38
C ILE A 198 -15.09 16.10 7.24
N GLU A 199 -15.91 17.07 7.64
CA GLU A 199 -17.11 16.83 8.45
C GLU A 199 -18.12 15.94 7.71
N LYS A 200 -18.47 16.29 6.47
CA LYS A 200 -19.44 15.51 5.67
C LYS A 200 -18.88 14.16 5.27
N ILE A 201 -17.66 14.12 4.76
CA ILE A 201 -16.98 12.88 4.37
C ILE A 201 -16.94 11.90 5.55
N SER A 202 -16.67 12.39 6.77
CA SER A 202 -16.63 11.57 7.98
C SER A 202 -17.96 10.88 8.31
N GLN A 203 -19.08 11.33 7.77
CA GLN A 203 -20.39 10.69 7.94
C GLN A 203 -20.51 9.44 7.07
N TYR A 204 -19.91 9.46 5.87
CA TYR A 204 -20.04 8.41 4.86
C TYR A 204 -18.98 7.30 4.99
N VAL A 205 -17.76 7.63 5.40
CA VAL A 205 -16.66 6.65 5.48
C VAL A 205 -16.63 5.91 6.81
N ASP A 206 -16.12 4.68 6.82
CA ASP A 206 -15.87 3.90 8.02
C ASP A 206 -14.62 4.38 8.77
N PHE A 207 -13.59 4.82 8.02
CA PHE A 207 -12.38 5.43 8.56
C PHE A 207 -11.64 6.25 7.49
N ILE A 208 -10.75 7.13 7.95
CA ILE A 208 -9.92 8.02 7.14
C ILE A 208 -8.46 7.68 7.43
N ASN A 209 -7.72 7.28 6.40
CA ASN A 209 -6.28 7.04 6.44
C ASN A 209 -5.57 8.39 6.21
N LEU A 210 -5.00 8.97 7.26
CA LEU A 210 -4.24 10.21 7.15
C LEU A 210 -2.81 9.91 6.66
N VAL A 211 -2.47 10.39 5.47
CA VAL A 211 -1.13 10.26 4.86
C VAL A 211 -0.19 11.27 5.55
N ALA A 212 0.23 10.95 6.78
CA ALA A 212 1.02 11.81 7.67
C ALA A 212 2.54 11.68 7.47
N TYR A 213 2.95 11.60 6.22
CA TYR A 213 4.33 11.53 5.77
C TYR A 213 4.47 12.39 4.50
N ASP A 214 5.68 12.48 3.95
CA ASP A 214 6.01 13.31 2.77
C ASP A 214 5.87 14.81 2.98
N PHE A 215 5.98 15.26 4.23
CA PHE A 215 6.04 16.68 4.58
C PHE A 215 7.28 17.38 3.97
N HIS A 216 8.38 16.65 3.83
CA HIS A 216 9.61 17.12 3.21
C HIS A 216 10.15 16.06 2.25
N GLU A 217 10.45 16.51 1.02
CA GLU A 217 10.90 15.66 -0.07
C GLU A 217 11.88 16.44 -0.98
N SER A 218 12.23 15.87 -2.13
CA SER A 218 13.14 16.36 -3.15
C SER A 218 12.89 17.79 -3.66
N TRP A 219 11.66 18.32 -3.55
CA TRP A 219 11.38 19.73 -3.88
C TRP A 219 11.95 20.73 -2.86
N SER A 220 12.39 20.27 -1.68
CA SER A 220 13.01 21.14 -0.69
C SER A 220 14.49 21.38 -1.00
N THR A 221 14.93 22.64 -0.98
CA THR A 221 16.35 23.01 -1.14
C THR A 221 17.22 22.63 0.06
N ASN A 222 16.59 22.25 1.17
CA ASN A 222 17.22 21.90 2.43
C ASN A 222 16.67 20.54 2.91
N THR A 223 17.51 19.77 3.60
CA THR A 223 17.10 18.51 4.22
C THR A 223 15.95 18.75 5.21
N GLY A 224 14.94 17.89 5.19
CA GLY A 224 13.84 17.91 6.14
C GLY A 224 13.34 16.48 6.39
N PHE A 225 12.81 16.23 7.58
CA PHE A 225 12.19 14.94 7.87
C PHE A 225 10.86 14.82 7.15
N HIS A 226 10.57 13.70 6.50
CA HIS A 226 9.31 13.55 5.79
C HIS A 226 8.12 13.22 6.71
N SER A 227 8.34 12.76 7.93
CA SER A 227 7.27 12.43 8.89
C SER A 227 7.59 12.87 10.33
N PRO A 228 7.91 14.15 10.60
CA PRO A 228 8.16 14.61 11.97
C PRO A 228 6.88 14.55 12.81
N LEU A 229 6.98 14.06 14.05
CA LEU A 229 5.84 14.01 14.96
C LEU A 229 5.40 15.41 15.40
N TYR A 230 6.37 16.27 15.71
CA TYR A 230 6.18 17.64 16.19
C TYR A 230 6.98 18.63 15.33
N PRO A 231 6.60 19.92 15.31
CA PRO A 231 7.41 20.95 14.66
C PRO A 231 8.70 21.21 15.46
N LYS A 232 9.69 21.82 14.80
CA LYS A 232 10.82 22.46 15.47
C LYS A 232 10.41 23.87 15.94
N LYS A 233 10.96 24.34 17.07
CA LYS A 233 10.61 25.63 17.70
C LYS A 233 10.65 26.84 16.76
N ASP A 234 11.59 26.86 15.81
CA ASP A 234 11.80 27.96 14.86
C ASP A 234 11.47 27.56 13.41
N ASP A 235 10.60 26.57 13.22
CA ASP A 235 10.18 26.12 11.90
C ASP A 235 9.21 27.12 11.25
N ILE A 236 9.59 27.66 10.08
CA ILE A 236 8.73 28.52 9.26
C ILE A 236 7.50 27.73 8.78
N ARG A 237 7.65 26.42 8.54
CA ARG A 237 6.58 25.50 8.12
C ARG A 237 6.09 24.67 9.31
N ASN A 238 5.67 25.34 10.38
CA ASN A 238 5.22 24.70 11.62
C ASN A 238 3.95 23.81 11.49
N THR A 239 3.33 23.74 10.32
CA THR A 239 2.19 22.86 10.01
C THR A 239 2.61 21.51 9.43
N PHE A 240 3.87 21.35 9.03
CA PHE A 240 4.39 20.16 8.36
C PHE A 240 4.82 19.09 9.38
N ASN A 241 3.87 18.62 10.18
CA ASN A 241 4.07 17.57 11.18
C ASN A 241 2.78 16.80 11.49
N VAL A 242 2.95 15.59 12.00
CA VAL A 242 1.88 14.66 12.35
C VAL A 242 0.90 15.27 13.36
N ASN A 243 1.41 15.87 14.45
CA ASN A 243 0.57 16.41 15.52
C ASN A 243 -0.37 17.51 15.02
N TRP A 244 0.14 18.42 14.19
CA TRP A 244 -0.66 19.48 13.59
C TRP A 244 -1.73 18.90 12.65
N ALA A 245 -1.35 17.98 11.76
CA ALA A 245 -2.29 17.40 10.80
C ALA A 245 -3.44 16.66 11.49
N VAL A 246 -3.14 15.84 12.49
CA VAL A 246 -4.14 15.15 13.32
C VAL A 246 -5.07 16.13 14.02
N THR A 247 -4.51 17.15 14.67
CA THR A 247 -5.29 18.17 15.38
C THR A 247 -6.19 18.96 14.42
N ASN A 248 -5.69 19.28 13.23
CA ASN A 248 -6.44 20.03 12.22
C ASN A 248 -7.62 19.22 11.66
N LEU A 249 -7.44 17.94 11.33
CA LEU A 249 -8.56 17.09 10.88
C LEU A 249 -9.64 16.92 11.96
N ILE A 250 -9.25 16.75 13.22
CA ILE A 250 -10.20 16.69 14.35
C ILE A 250 -10.96 18.02 14.47
N LYS A 251 -10.27 19.16 14.39
CA LYS A 251 -10.89 20.49 14.42
C LYS A 251 -11.87 20.71 13.25
N LYS A 252 -11.60 20.11 12.09
CA LYS A 252 -12.47 20.13 10.91
C LYS A 252 -13.62 19.10 10.95
N GLY A 253 -13.84 18.44 12.09
CA GLY A 253 -14.99 17.56 12.30
C GLY A 253 -14.70 16.06 12.15
N CYS A 254 -13.45 15.63 11.98
CA CYS A 254 -13.13 14.20 11.91
C CYS A 254 -13.27 13.53 13.30
N PRO A 255 -14.12 12.50 13.46
CA PRO A 255 -14.18 11.76 14.72
C PRO A 255 -12.88 11.02 14.98
N ARG A 256 -12.28 11.18 16.17
CA ARG A 256 -11.00 10.55 16.55
C ARG A 256 -10.96 9.05 16.23
N LYS A 257 -12.03 8.31 16.56
CA LYS A 257 -12.18 6.85 16.29
C LYS A 257 -12.18 6.45 14.80
N LYS A 258 -12.43 7.41 13.89
CA LYS A 258 -12.38 7.22 12.44
C LYS A 258 -11.05 7.67 11.84
N LEU A 259 -10.27 8.50 12.53
CA LEU A 259 -8.97 8.98 12.05
C LEU A 259 -7.87 7.94 12.32
N VAL A 260 -7.31 7.37 11.26
CA VAL A 260 -6.24 6.36 11.31
C VAL A 260 -4.94 7.04 10.86
N LEU A 261 -3.91 7.02 11.72
CA LEU A 261 -2.66 7.73 11.46
C LEU A 261 -1.73 6.92 10.54
N GLY A 262 -1.35 7.47 9.39
CA GLY A 262 -0.34 6.91 8.50
C GLY A 262 1.06 6.96 9.07
N LEU A 263 1.77 5.84 8.97
CA LEU A 263 3.15 5.61 9.38
C LEU A 263 3.93 5.09 8.18
N ALA A 264 5.07 5.72 7.91
CA ALA A 264 5.92 5.40 6.78
C ALA A 264 7.02 4.41 7.18
N PHE A 265 7.11 3.27 6.49
CA PHE A 265 8.18 2.29 6.65
C PHE A 265 9.32 2.50 5.64
N TYR A 266 9.47 3.74 5.18
CA TYR A 266 10.54 4.18 4.29
C TYR A 266 11.04 5.53 4.80
N GLY A 267 12.17 5.98 4.24
CA GLY A 267 12.67 7.33 4.42
C GLY A 267 12.61 8.13 3.13
N ARG A 268 12.62 9.47 3.27
CA ARG A 268 12.95 10.37 2.15
C ARG A 268 14.30 11.02 2.30
N GLY A 269 15.05 11.07 1.20
CA GLY A 269 16.47 11.37 1.23
C GLY A 269 16.90 12.45 0.28
N PHE A 270 17.99 13.09 0.69
CA PHE A 270 18.63 14.22 0.03
C PHE A 270 20.10 13.91 -0.20
N THR A 271 20.65 14.47 -1.28
CA THR A 271 22.10 14.61 -1.41
C THR A 271 22.54 15.95 -0.83
N LEU A 272 23.47 15.94 0.11
CA LEU A 272 23.99 17.12 0.79
C LEU A 272 24.89 17.94 -0.15
N ARG A 273 24.79 19.27 -0.09
CA ARG A 273 25.73 20.16 -0.80
C ARG A 273 27.14 20.11 -0.18
N ASN A 274 27.21 19.99 1.15
CA ASN A 274 28.45 19.80 1.88
C ASN A 274 28.28 18.70 2.92
N LYS A 275 29.04 17.60 2.79
CA LYS A 275 28.97 16.44 3.70
C LYS A 275 29.27 16.78 5.18
N LYS A 276 29.87 17.93 5.47
CA LYS A 276 30.10 18.42 6.84
C LYS A 276 28.86 19.06 7.47
N HIS A 277 27.87 19.46 6.65
CA HIS A 277 26.60 20.01 7.09
C HIS A 277 25.50 18.98 6.83
N TYR A 278 25.11 18.24 7.86
CA TYR A 278 24.22 17.08 7.75
C TYR A 278 23.08 17.09 8.77
N GLN A 279 22.90 18.20 9.49
CA GLN A 279 21.77 18.39 10.39
C GLN A 279 20.50 18.66 9.56
N VAL A 280 19.33 18.41 10.14
CA VAL A 280 18.06 18.85 9.52
C VAL A 280 18.13 20.36 9.21
N GLY A 281 17.59 20.77 8.07
CA GLY A 281 17.74 22.12 7.50
C GLY A 281 19.06 22.38 6.74
N SER A 282 19.98 21.41 6.62
CA SER A 282 21.22 21.58 5.85
C SER A 282 20.94 21.75 4.35
N PRO A 283 21.71 22.56 3.62
CA PRO A 283 21.54 22.73 2.17
C PRO A 283 21.74 21.43 1.39
N SER A 284 20.81 21.15 0.50
CA SER A 284 20.83 20.00 -0.41
C SER A 284 21.20 20.42 -1.85
N LYS A 285 21.73 19.47 -2.62
CA LYS A 285 21.89 19.58 -4.07
C LYS A 285 20.80 18.83 -4.86
N GLY A 286 19.83 18.25 -4.16
CA GLY A 286 18.69 17.53 -4.74
C GLY A 286 18.45 16.18 -4.07
N ILE A 287 17.70 15.34 -4.77
CA ILE A 287 17.25 14.03 -4.31
C ILE A 287 18.42 13.08 -3.98
N SER A 288 18.24 12.19 -3.00
CA SER A 288 19.21 11.13 -2.70
C SER A 288 19.25 10.08 -3.82
N LYS A 289 20.34 9.31 -3.85
CA LYS A 289 20.51 8.18 -4.76
C LYS A 289 19.47 7.09 -4.49
N PRO A 290 19.05 6.34 -5.52
CA PRO A 290 18.13 5.22 -5.33
C PRO A 290 18.75 4.13 -4.46
N GLY A 291 17.89 3.45 -3.70
CA GLY A 291 18.24 2.21 -3.01
C GLY A 291 18.53 1.06 -3.98
N GLN A 292 19.22 0.04 -3.48
CA GLN A 292 19.59 -1.15 -4.24
C GLN A 292 18.36 -1.94 -4.73
N TYR A 293 17.30 -1.98 -3.93
CA TYR A 293 16.11 -2.80 -4.13
C TYR A 293 14.90 -1.98 -4.50
N THR A 294 14.68 -0.84 -3.83
CA THR A 294 13.60 0.10 -4.19
C THR A 294 13.81 0.70 -5.57
N LYS A 295 15.07 0.95 -5.96
CA LYS A 295 15.48 1.52 -7.24
C LYS A 295 14.81 2.87 -7.57
N GLU A 296 14.34 3.57 -6.54
CA GLU A 296 13.67 4.87 -6.65
C GLU A 296 14.53 5.94 -5.99
N ALA A 297 14.94 6.96 -6.74
CA ALA A 297 15.72 8.05 -6.19
C ALA A 297 14.89 8.78 -5.12
N GLY A 298 15.51 9.10 -3.99
CA GLY A 298 14.84 9.82 -2.92
C GLY A 298 14.15 8.93 -1.89
N VAL A 299 13.97 7.64 -2.18
CA VAL A 299 13.28 6.70 -1.31
C VAL A 299 14.24 5.58 -0.91
N LEU A 300 14.21 5.21 0.36
CA LEU A 300 14.84 3.99 0.87
C LEU A 300 13.84 3.26 1.76
N SER A 301 13.65 1.96 1.56
CA SER A 301 12.85 1.15 2.48
C SER A 301 13.52 1.04 3.85
N TYR A 302 12.78 0.72 4.90
CA TYR A 302 13.35 0.52 6.23
C TYR A 302 14.44 -0.56 6.21
N PHE A 303 14.21 -1.68 5.51
CA PHE A 303 15.22 -2.74 5.39
C PHE A 303 16.50 -2.29 4.64
N GLU A 304 16.41 -1.39 3.64
CA GLU A 304 17.59 -0.80 2.99
C GLU A 304 18.38 0.09 3.96
N ILE A 305 17.67 0.86 4.78
CA ILE A 305 18.29 1.74 5.77
C ILE A 305 19.03 0.90 6.82
N CYS A 306 18.44 -0.19 7.32
CA CYS A 306 19.12 -1.14 8.20
C CYS A 306 20.40 -1.71 7.58
N GLN A 307 20.36 -2.10 6.31
CA GLN A 307 21.54 -2.58 5.60
C GLN A 307 22.64 -1.53 5.56
N ILE A 308 22.30 -0.29 5.20
CA ILE A 308 23.26 0.83 5.17
C ILE A 308 23.88 1.06 6.55
N ILE A 309 23.07 1.06 7.61
CA ILE A 309 23.53 1.22 9.00
C ILE A 309 24.56 0.15 9.35
N ARG A 310 24.22 -1.13 9.09
CA ARG A 310 25.08 -2.28 9.40
C ARG A 310 26.37 -2.26 8.60
N GLU A 311 26.30 -2.02 7.30
CA GLU A 311 27.48 -2.05 6.41
C GLU A 311 28.45 -0.90 6.69
N ASN A 312 27.95 0.22 7.21
CA ASN A 312 28.75 1.42 7.47
C ASN A 312 29.01 1.66 8.97
N ASN A 313 28.56 0.77 9.86
CA ASN A 313 28.62 0.93 11.32
C ASN A 313 28.12 2.30 11.81
N LEU A 314 26.95 2.71 11.30
CA LEU A 314 26.37 4.01 11.62
C LEU A 314 25.60 3.97 12.95
N VAL A 315 25.50 5.13 13.60
CA VAL A 315 24.72 5.31 14.82
C VAL A 315 23.51 6.18 14.51
N GLU A 316 22.34 5.69 14.86
CA GLU A 316 21.07 6.40 14.75
C GLU A 316 20.92 7.40 15.89
N VAL A 317 20.39 8.60 15.59
CA VAL A 317 20.06 9.60 16.61
C VAL A 317 18.69 10.16 16.32
N ILE A 318 17.78 10.00 17.27
CA ILE A 318 16.46 10.61 17.21
C ILE A 318 16.56 12.12 17.41
N HIS A 319 15.84 12.89 16.58
CA HIS A 319 15.78 14.33 16.73
C HIS A 319 14.95 14.69 17.97
N PRO A 320 15.49 15.49 18.92
CA PRO A 320 14.89 15.66 20.25
C PRO A 320 13.51 16.36 20.22
N GLU A 321 13.31 17.31 19.29
CA GLU A 321 12.02 18.01 19.14
C GLU A 321 11.06 17.24 18.22
N GLN A 322 11.49 16.91 17.00
CA GLN A 322 10.64 16.34 15.96
C GLN A 322 10.36 14.83 16.12
N LYS A 323 11.08 14.13 17.01
CA LYS A 323 10.89 12.70 17.36
C LYS A 323 10.94 11.74 16.17
N VAL A 324 11.90 11.96 15.29
CA VAL A 324 12.14 11.20 14.05
C VAL A 324 13.64 11.11 13.81
N VAL A 325 14.11 10.13 13.05
CA VAL A 325 15.54 9.85 12.88
C VAL A 325 16.07 10.44 11.57
N GLY A 326 17.29 10.97 11.65
CA GLY A 326 18.08 11.40 10.49
C GLY A 326 19.40 10.65 10.43
N LEU A 327 19.75 10.14 9.26
CA LEU A 327 20.95 9.34 9.06
C LEU A 327 21.75 9.89 7.88
N LYS A 328 23.07 10.00 8.07
CA LYS A 328 24.01 10.44 7.04
C LYS A 328 24.95 9.31 6.65
N PHE A 329 25.12 9.07 5.35
CA PHE A 329 26.09 8.13 4.80
C PHE A 329 26.74 8.73 3.54
N GLY A 330 28.06 8.91 3.55
CA GLY A 330 28.74 9.66 2.50
C GLY A 330 28.24 11.12 2.40
N ASP A 331 27.80 11.54 1.22
CA ASP A 331 27.11 12.82 0.97
C ASP A 331 25.57 12.67 0.95
N GLN A 332 25.04 11.52 1.33
CA GLN A 332 23.61 11.26 1.39
C GLN A 332 23.09 11.50 2.81
N TRP A 333 21.83 11.91 2.89
CA TRP A 333 21.08 12.09 4.13
C TRP A 333 19.67 11.53 3.94
N ILE A 334 19.18 10.76 4.90
CA ILE A 334 17.84 10.14 4.89
C ILE A 334 17.13 10.46 6.20
N GLY A 335 15.88 10.94 6.11
CA GLY A 335 14.97 11.06 7.24
C GLY A 335 13.96 9.93 7.18
N TYR A 336 13.82 9.16 8.26
CA TYR A 336 13.01 7.92 8.27
C TYR A 336 12.52 7.58 9.69
N GLU A 337 11.71 6.53 9.77
CA GLU A 337 11.23 5.95 11.03
C GLU A 337 12.05 4.74 11.45
N ASN A 338 12.43 4.70 12.73
CA ASN A 338 13.01 3.51 13.36
C ASN A 338 12.11 2.98 14.49
N GLU A 339 12.57 1.95 15.20
CA GLU A 339 11.80 1.34 16.30
C GLU A 339 11.39 2.34 17.40
N GLU A 340 12.27 3.31 17.72
CA GLU A 340 12.01 4.33 18.73
C GLU A 340 10.95 5.34 18.25
N SER A 341 11.09 5.88 17.03
CA SER A 341 10.12 6.85 16.51
C SER A 341 8.75 6.21 16.24
N ILE A 342 8.71 4.96 15.76
CA ILE A 342 7.47 4.18 15.64
C ILE A 342 6.82 3.94 17.00
N THR A 343 7.60 3.63 18.04
CA THR A 343 7.08 3.50 19.41
C THR A 343 6.41 4.80 19.88
N LEU A 344 7.06 5.95 19.65
CA LEU A 344 6.51 7.26 20.01
C LEU A 344 5.22 7.56 19.27
N LYS A 345 5.15 7.27 17.96
CA LYS A 345 3.93 7.48 17.16
C LYS A 345 2.80 6.53 17.53
N ALA A 346 3.10 5.27 17.83
CA ALA A 346 2.11 4.31 18.31
C ALA A 346 1.51 4.75 19.66
N ASN A 347 2.34 5.27 20.58
CA ASN A 347 1.86 5.87 21.81
C ASN A 347 1.04 7.15 21.55
N PHE A 348 1.46 8.00 20.61
CA PHE A 348 0.70 9.18 20.22
C PHE A 348 -0.72 8.82 19.72
N ILE A 349 -0.86 7.76 18.92
CA ILE A 349 -2.16 7.22 18.47
C ILE A 349 -3.03 6.85 19.67
N LYS A 350 -2.44 6.11 20.61
CA LYS A 350 -3.13 5.63 21.83
C LYS A 350 -3.55 6.80 22.72
N GLU A 351 -2.66 7.74 23.01
CA GLU A 351 -2.91 8.91 23.86
C GLU A 351 -3.95 9.87 23.27
N ASN A 352 -4.05 9.95 21.95
CA ASN A 352 -5.02 10.79 21.25
C ASN A 352 -6.34 10.07 20.92
N CYS A 353 -6.54 8.84 21.38
CA CYS A 353 -7.71 8.01 21.07
C CYS A 353 -8.03 7.94 19.57
N LEU A 354 -7.00 7.88 18.73
CA LEU A 354 -7.19 7.77 17.29
C LEU A 354 -7.77 6.40 16.91
N GLY A 355 -8.30 6.27 15.71
CA GLY A 355 -8.90 5.05 15.19
C GLY A 355 -7.92 3.91 14.94
N GLY A 356 -6.61 4.20 14.89
CA GLY A 356 -5.56 3.20 14.68
C GLY A 356 -4.34 3.73 13.93
N ALA A 357 -3.52 2.80 13.44
CA ALA A 357 -2.38 3.04 12.56
C ALA A 357 -2.67 2.54 11.14
N MET A 358 -2.23 3.30 10.16
CA MET A 358 -2.13 2.93 8.75
C MET A 358 -0.65 2.83 8.40
N ILE A 359 -0.26 1.81 7.64
CA ILE A 359 1.13 1.49 7.35
C ILE A 359 1.34 1.56 5.84
N TRP A 360 2.20 2.49 5.43
CA TRP A 360 2.73 2.57 4.08
C TRP A 360 4.24 2.27 4.09
N THR A 361 4.68 1.07 3.72
CA THR A 361 3.89 -0.12 3.34
C THR A 361 4.43 -1.33 4.09
N VAL A 362 3.64 -2.41 4.16
CA VAL A 362 4.13 -3.64 4.84
C VAL A 362 5.32 -4.28 4.14
N ASP A 363 5.44 -4.04 2.83
CA ASP A 363 6.50 -4.56 2.00
C ASP A 363 7.82 -3.77 2.11
N PHE A 364 7.84 -2.65 2.85
CA PHE A 364 9.06 -1.90 3.19
C PHE A 364 9.61 -2.18 4.59
N ASP A 365 8.86 -2.89 5.45
CA ASP A 365 9.40 -3.42 6.71
C ASP A 365 10.46 -4.52 6.44
N ASP A 366 11.20 -4.96 7.46
CA ASP A 366 12.04 -6.16 7.33
C ASP A 366 11.18 -7.43 7.44
N PHE A 367 10.34 -7.66 6.44
CA PHE A 367 9.30 -8.70 6.45
C PHE A 367 9.84 -10.13 6.56
N ARG A 368 11.06 -10.38 6.05
CA ARG A 368 11.76 -11.67 6.18
C ARG A 368 12.78 -11.70 7.33
N GLY A 369 13.08 -10.57 7.96
CA GLY A 369 14.00 -10.49 9.11
C GLY A 369 15.48 -10.62 8.74
N ASN A 370 15.85 -10.29 7.50
CA ASN A 370 17.18 -10.53 6.95
C ASN A 370 18.13 -9.31 7.05
N PHE A 371 17.61 -8.14 7.40
CA PHE A 371 18.34 -6.87 7.25
C PHE A 371 18.61 -6.16 8.57
N CYS A 372 17.67 -6.18 9.51
CA CYS A 372 17.69 -5.34 10.72
C CYS A 372 18.06 -6.10 12.00
N ASN A 373 18.26 -7.43 11.97
CA ASN A 373 18.44 -8.29 13.14
C ASN A 373 17.29 -8.28 14.17
N GLY A 374 16.13 -7.70 13.84
CA GLY A 374 14.93 -7.64 14.69
C GLY A 374 13.94 -8.79 14.48
N GLY A 375 14.29 -9.77 13.65
CA GLY A 375 13.35 -10.78 13.15
C GLY A 375 12.35 -10.20 12.14
N THR A 376 11.29 -10.95 11.81
CA THR A 376 10.31 -10.51 10.82
C THR A 376 9.48 -9.32 11.32
N TYR A 377 9.17 -8.37 10.44
CA TYR A 377 8.24 -7.27 10.71
C TYR A 377 8.52 -6.46 11.99
N PRO A 378 9.77 -5.99 12.22
CA PRO A 378 10.15 -5.34 13.47
C PRO A 378 9.28 -4.10 13.77
N LEU A 379 9.05 -3.22 12.78
CA LEU A 379 8.25 -2.01 12.99
C LEU A 379 6.77 -2.33 13.21
N LEU A 380 6.20 -3.22 12.38
CA LEU A 380 4.79 -3.59 12.49
C LEU A 380 4.47 -4.33 13.80
N LYS A 381 5.39 -5.18 14.29
CA LYS A 381 5.23 -5.87 15.58
C LYS A 381 5.20 -4.90 16.76
N ILE A 382 5.99 -3.82 16.72
CA ILE A 382 5.95 -2.76 17.75
C ILE A 382 4.57 -2.10 17.77
N ILE A 383 4.05 -1.70 16.61
CA ILE A 383 2.72 -1.10 16.49
C ILE A 383 1.65 -2.07 17.01
N ASN A 384 1.72 -3.34 16.59
CA ASN A 384 0.75 -4.35 17.00
C ASN A 384 0.75 -4.55 18.53
N ARG A 385 1.93 -4.61 19.16
CA ARG A 385 2.07 -4.71 20.62
C ARG A 385 1.42 -3.54 21.34
N ILE A 386 1.78 -2.30 20.98
CA ILE A 386 1.31 -1.09 21.66
C ILE A 386 -0.20 -0.89 21.49
N LEU A 387 -0.72 -1.13 20.28
CA LEU A 387 -2.12 -0.92 19.95
C LEU A 387 -3.04 -2.10 20.29
N ASN A 388 -2.51 -3.24 20.74
CA ASN A 388 -3.33 -4.31 21.34
C ASN A 388 -3.64 -4.05 22.83
N GLU A 389 -2.88 -3.19 23.49
CA GLU A 389 -3.11 -2.84 24.88
C GLU A 389 -4.34 -1.93 24.98
N THR A 390 -5.47 -2.52 25.39
CA THR A 390 -6.76 -1.84 25.54
C THR A 390 -6.69 -0.81 26.66
N ARG A 391 -6.57 0.47 26.29
CA ARG A 391 -7.03 1.64 27.06
C ARG A 391 -6.85 2.90 26.22
N CYS A 392 -7.97 3.50 25.83
CA CYS A 392 -8.01 4.95 25.70
C CYS A 392 -8.97 5.53 26.73
N THR A 393 -8.49 6.44 27.56
CA THR A 393 -9.31 7.22 28.49
C THR A 393 -9.35 8.64 27.99
N TYR A 394 -10.46 9.02 27.35
CA TYR A 394 -10.74 10.41 27.01
C TYR A 394 -11.85 10.92 27.91
N THR A 395 -11.60 11.99 28.65
CA THR A 395 -12.62 12.66 29.46
C THR A 395 -13.36 13.65 28.57
N THR A 396 -14.53 13.27 28.05
CA THR A 396 -15.45 14.22 27.40
C THR A 396 -16.31 14.89 28.46
N TYR A 397 -16.20 16.21 28.61
CA TYR A 397 -17.23 17.01 29.30
C TYR A 397 -18.44 17.14 28.36
N HIS A 398 -19.43 16.27 28.51
CA HIS A 398 -20.74 16.43 27.88
C HIS A 398 -21.76 16.89 28.93
N GLN A 399 -22.32 18.08 28.75
CA GLN A 399 -23.61 18.47 29.34
C GLN A 399 -24.71 17.79 28.51
N GLU A 400 -25.25 16.67 28.98
CA GLU A 400 -26.44 16.05 28.38
C GLU A 400 -27.68 16.31 29.25
N THR A 401 -28.66 16.99 28.65
CA THR A 401 -30.04 17.11 29.11
C THR A 401 -30.74 15.78 28.78
N THR A 402 -31.07 14.99 29.80
CA THR A 402 -31.81 13.73 29.67
C THR A 402 -33.24 13.95 29.19
N GLN A 403 -33.61 13.38 28.04
CA GLN A 403 -34.99 12.97 27.73
C GLN A 403 -35.06 11.45 27.79
N LEU A 404 -35.91 10.92 28.67
CA LEU A 404 -36.15 9.50 28.85
C LEU A 404 -36.97 8.93 27.69
N PHE A 405 -36.44 7.89 27.04
CA PHE A 405 -37.24 6.91 26.31
C PHE A 405 -37.08 5.55 27.00
N THR A 406 -38.21 4.98 27.41
CA THR A 406 -38.33 3.65 28.00
C THR A 406 -38.32 2.59 26.90
N SER A 407 -37.44 1.58 27.02
CA SER A 407 -37.49 0.36 26.20
C SER A 407 -37.85 -0.84 27.07
N SER A 408 -38.82 -1.62 26.60
CA SER A 408 -39.24 -2.90 27.16
C SER A 408 -38.43 -4.03 26.51
N SER A 409 -37.85 -4.89 27.33
CA SER A 409 -37.11 -6.09 26.93
C SER A 409 -38.08 -7.24 26.64
N VAL A 410 -37.88 -7.93 25.50
CA VAL A 410 -38.44 -9.25 25.23
C VAL A 410 -37.30 -10.25 25.12
N SER A 411 -37.32 -11.26 25.99
CA SER A 411 -36.44 -12.42 25.97
C SER A 411 -37.11 -13.55 25.18
N ILE A 412 -36.35 -14.18 24.28
CA ILE A 412 -36.70 -15.50 23.73
C ILE A 412 -35.47 -16.39 23.85
N ASP A 413 -35.64 -17.42 24.66
CA ASP A 413 -34.78 -18.58 24.79
C ASP A 413 -35.20 -19.62 23.73
N GLN A 414 -34.23 -20.25 23.06
CA GLN A 414 -34.38 -21.61 22.57
C GLN A 414 -33.04 -22.20 22.11
N THR A 415 -32.58 -23.14 22.94
CA THR A 415 -31.66 -24.24 22.64
C THR A 415 -32.01 -25.03 21.38
N THR A 416 -30.99 -25.43 20.60
CA THR A 416 -31.00 -26.74 19.95
C THR A 416 -29.59 -27.28 19.72
N LYS A 417 -29.35 -28.49 20.24
CA LYS A 417 -28.17 -29.33 20.02
C LYS A 417 -28.19 -29.88 18.58
N LEU A 418 -27.03 -29.93 17.94
CA LEU A 418 -26.81 -30.75 16.74
C LEU A 418 -25.77 -31.84 17.03
N THR A 419 -26.26 -33.07 17.02
CA THR A 419 -25.54 -34.35 17.05
C THR A 419 -24.81 -34.60 15.73
N ALA A 420 -23.55 -35.01 15.81
CA ALA A 420 -22.78 -35.51 14.69
C ALA A 420 -23.30 -36.87 14.21
N SER A 421 -23.51 -37.03 12.90
CA SER A 421 -23.69 -38.34 12.28
C SER A 421 -22.49 -38.65 11.38
N LYS A 422 -21.84 -39.79 11.65
CA LYS A 422 -20.87 -40.43 10.75
C LYS A 422 -21.65 -41.06 9.60
N TYR A 423 -21.28 -40.72 8.37
CA TYR A 423 -21.57 -41.56 7.21
C TYR A 423 -20.27 -41.85 6.48
N SER A 424 -19.85 -43.11 6.54
CA SER A 424 -18.83 -43.68 5.69
C SER A 424 -19.52 -44.21 4.43
N LYS A 425 -19.10 -43.76 3.25
CA LYS A 425 -19.34 -44.46 1.99
C LYS A 425 -18.08 -44.42 1.15
N THR A 426 -17.42 -45.56 1.13
CA THR A 426 -16.36 -45.94 0.19
C THR A 426 -16.94 -45.96 -1.22
N THR A 427 -16.42 -45.12 -2.11
CA THR A 427 -16.60 -45.30 -3.55
C THR A 427 -15.32 -44.89 -4.27
N THR A 428 -14.58 -45.88 -4.72
CA THR A 428 -13.48 -45.77 -5.68
C THR A 428 -13.98 -45.23 -7.01
N LYS A 429 -13.47 -44.07 -7.46
CA LYS A 429 -13.48 -43.64 -8.87
C LYS A 429 -12.39 -42.59 -9.15
N SER A 430 -11.50 -42.95 -10.07
CA SER A 430 -10.85 -42.14 -11.11
C SER A 430 -10.26 -40.76 -10.74
N LYS A 431 -8.92 -40.65 -10.79
CA LYS A 431 -8.14 -39.40 -10.75
C LYS A 431 -8.63 -38.39 -11.81
N SER A 432 -9.36 -37.36 -11.38
CA SER A 432 -9.38 -36.03 -12.00
C SER A 432 -8.79 -35.05 -10.99
N GLN A 433 -7.50 -34.74 -11.13
CA GLN A 433 -6.70 -34.13 -10.06
C GLN A 433 -6.75 -32.60 -9.97
N ASP A 434 -7.66 -31.91 -10.70
CA ASP A 434 -7.59 -30.44 -10.83
C ASP A 434 -8.89 -29.65 -10.57
N LEU A 435 -9.96 -30.25 -10.05
CA LEU A 435 -11.17 -29.48 -9.70
C LEU A 435 -11.23 -29.10 -8.21
N CYS A 436 -11.15 -27.79 -7.96
CA CYS A 436 -11.24 -27.17 -6.64
C CYS A 436 -12.70 -27.06 -6.18
N SER A 437 -13.09 -27.79 -5.13
CA SER A 437 -14.48 -27.79 -4.60
C SER A 437 -14.69 -26.81 -3.43
N GLY A 438 -13.61 -26.21 -2.93
CA GLY A 438 -13.61 -25.16 -1.89
C GLY A 438 -13.54 -25.70 -0.45
N GLY A 439 -12.70 -25.08 0.38
CA GLY A 439 -12.54 -25.40 1.80
C GLY A 439 -11.47 -26.45 2.12
N GLU A 440 -10.66 -26.83 1.15
CA GLU A 440 -9.66 -27.90 1.24
C GLU A 440 -8.26 -27.37 0.90
N PHE A 441 -7.24 -28.04 1.43
CA PHE A 441 -5.83 -27.85 1.09
C PHE A 441 -5.36 -29.04 0.25
N LEU A 442 -4.83 -28.77 -0.93
CA LEU A 442 -4.35 -29.79 -1.86
C LEU A 442 -2.84 -29.91 -1.75
N GLY A 443 -2.30 -31.11 -1.96
CA GLY A 443 -0.87 -31.31 -2.09
C GLY A 443 -0.30 -30.44 -3.21
N SER A 444 0.86 -29.82 -2.96
CA SER A 444 1.53 -29.03 -3.97
C SER A 444 2.37 -29.92 -4.90
N PRO A 445 2.30 -29.72 -6.22
CA PRO A 445 3.12 -30.47 -7.17
C PRO A 445 4.61 -30.09 -7.13
N ILE A 446 4.97 -28.98 -6.49
CA ILE A 446 6.35 -28.47 -6.41
C ILE A 446 7.12 -28.96 -5.17
N GLY A 447 6.50 -29.79 -4.33
CA GLY A 447 7.14 -30.39 -3.17
C GLY A 447 6.28 -30.33 -1.91
N CYS A 448 6.51 -31.25 -0.98
CA CYS A 448 5.63 -31.42 0.18
C CYS A 448 5.81 -30.35 1.24
N GLN A 449 6.79 -29.46 1.11
CA GLN A 449 6.90 -28.26 1.95
C GLN A 449 5.86 -27.20 1.56
N TYR A 450 5.09 -27.44 0.49
CA TYR A 450 4.10 -26.52 -0.04
C TYR A 450 2.73 -27.20 -0.13
N PHE A 451 1.68 -26.40 -0.08
CA PHE A 451 0.30 -26.84 -0.32
C PHE A 451 -0.49 -25.79 -1.08
N ARG A 452 -1.46 -26.24 -1.86
CA ARG A 452 -2.37 -25.39 -2.62
C ARG A 452 -3.64 -25.16 -1.83
N VAL A 453 -4.20 -23.96 -1.90
CA VAL A 453 -5.39 -23.59 -1.13
C VAL A 453 -6.60 -23.47 -2.03
N CYS A 454 -7.70 -24.10 -1.65
CA CYS A 454 -9.00 -23.98 -2.31
C CYS A 454 -9.96 -23.14 -1.46
N ILE A 455 -10.32 -21.94 -1.92
CA ILE A 455 -11.32 -21.09 -1.24
C ILE A 455 -12.70 -21.32 -1.87
N LYS A 456 -13.71 -21.55 -1.01
CA LYS A 456 -15.12 -21.64 -1.44
C LYS A 456 -15.54 -20.36 -2.16
N GLY A 457 -15.99 -20.50 -3.41
CA GLY A 457 -16.43 -19.38 -4.25
C GLY A 457 -15.41 -18.93 -5.29
N PHE A 458 -14.23 -19.56 -5.35
CA PHE A 458 -13.30 -19.47 -6.48
C PHE A 458 -13.27 -20.81 -7.24
N SER A 459 -13.10 -20.77 -8.56
CA SER A 459 -13.19 -21.93 -9.45
C SER A 459 -11.88 -22.73 -9.57
N SER A 460 -10.78 -22.25 -9.00
CA SER A 460 -9.46 -22.87 -9.07
C SER A 460 -8.73 -22.78 -7.72
N SER A 461 -7.64 -23.54 -7.54
CA SER A 461 -6.76 -23.38 -6.38
C SER A 461 -6.13 -21.99 -6.41
N VAL A 462 -6.27 -21.21 -5.35
CA VAL A 462 -6.05 -19.76 -5.34
C VAL A 462 -4.69 -19.29 -4.83
N ALA A 463 -3.91 -20.17 -4.19
CA ALA A 463 -2.51 -19.89 -3.85
C ALA A 463 -1.74 -21.17 -3.55
N THR A 464 -0.41 -21.09 -3.62
CA THR A 464 0.51 -22.09 -3.07
C THR A 464 1.20 -21.50 -1.84
N ILE A 465 0.97 -22.08 -0.68
CA ILE A 465 1.56 -21.66 0.59
C ILE A 465 2.71 -22.60 0.95
N ARG A 466 3.80 -22.04 1.48
CA ARG A 466 4.87 -22.81 2.11
C ARG A 466 4.53 -23.10 3.57
N CYS A 467 4.71 -24.35 3.99
CA CYS A 467 4.72 -24.68 5.41
C CYS A 467 5.84 -23.93 6.15
N PRO A 468 5.72 -23.76 7.48
CA PRO A 468 6.83 -23.24 8.27
C PRO A 468 8.14 -23.99 7.99
N ASP A 469 9.28 -23.34 8.20
CA ASP A 469 10.56 -23.98 7.94
C ASP A 469 10.67 -25.32 8.69
N GLN A 470 11.20 -26.34 7.99
CA GLN A 470 11.29 -27.73 8.47
C GLN A 470 9.94 -28.44 8.70
N HIS A 471 8.86 -27.98 8.08
CA HIS A 471 7.57 -28.67 8.07
C HIS A 471 7.16 -29.10 6.66
N TRP A 472 6.32 -30.13 6.60
CA TRP A 472 5.73 -30.67 5.37
C TRP A 472 4.21 -30.77 5.51
N PHE A 473 3.52 -30.48 4.42
CA PHE A 473 2.08 -30.55 4.33
C PHE A 473 1.59 -32.00 4.22
N ASP A 474 0.78 -32.41 5.19
CA ASP A 474 0.08 -33.67 5.18
C ASP A 474 -1.32 -33.48 4.59
N THR A 475 -1.55 -34.07 3.41
CA THR A 475 -2.84 -34.01 2.70
C THR A 475 -3.97 -34.70 3.45
N SER A 476 -3.68 -35.68 4.30
CA SER A 476 -4.70 -36.38 5.10
C SER A 476 -5.07 -35.56 6.33
N ALA A 477 -4.08 -34.96 6.99
CA ALA A 477 -4.28 -34.12 8.16
C ALA A 477 -4.65 -32.67 7.82
N GLN A 478 -4.63 -32.30 6.53
CA GLN A 478 -4.92 -30.95 6.04
C GLN A 478 -4.11 -29.86 6.78
N SER A 479 -2.86 -30.17 7.14
CA SER A 479 -2.01 -29.32 7.97
C SER A 479 -0.52 -29.56 7.75
N CYS A 480 0.30 -28.56 8.08
CA CYS A 480 1.75 -28.68 8.09
C CYS A 480 2.21 -29.37 9.37
N SER A 481 3.07 -30.38 9.22
CA SER A 481 3.62 -31.14 10.33
C SER A 481 5.14 -31.24 10.22
N ILE A 482 5.83 -31.42 11.34
CA ILE A 482 7.27 -31.72 11.38
C ILE A 482 7.61 -33.12 10.85
N ILE A 483 6.59 -33.96 10.59
CA ILE A 483 6.77 -35.32 10.10
C ILE A 483 6.58 -35.30 8.59
N LYS A 484 7.63 -35.67 7.86
CA LYS A 484 7.58 -35.78 6.40
C LYS A 484 6.61 -36.91 6.00
N PRO A 485 5.56 -36.65 5.19
CA PRO A 485 4.64 -37.68 4.74
C PRO A 485 5.33 -38.78 3.93
N ASN A 486 4.92 -40.03 4.10
CA ASN A 486 5.53 -41.20 3.43
C ASN A 486 5.36 -41.19 1.90
N ASN A 487 4.38 -40.44 1.38
CA ASN A 487 4.13 -40.23 -0.06
C ASN A 487 4.87 -39.00 -0.62
N CYS A 488 5.83 -38.46 0.14
CA CYS A 488 6.64 -37.34 -0.29
C CYS A 488 7.88 -37.83 -1.06
N ASP A 489 7.73 -38.02 -2.37
CA ASP A 489 8.85 -38.27 -3.26
C ASP A 489 9.58 -36.94 -3.54
N ASP A 490 10.84 -36.83 -3.11
CA ASP A 490 11.75 -35.73 -3.49
C ASP A 490 12.24 -35.87 -4.95
N GLN A 491 11.54 -36.61 -5.80
CA GLN A 491 11.98 -36.88 -7.17
C GLN A 491 11.69 -35.71 -8.12
N TYR A 492 12.48 -34.65 -7.98
CA TYR A 492 13.02 -33.91 -9.12
C TYR A 492 14.46 -33.45 -8.79
N GLN A 493 15.30 -34.39 -8.35
CA GLN A 493 16.75 -34.24 -8.51
C GLN A 493 17.18 -34.83 -9.85
N THR A 494 17.69 -33.95 -10.72
CA THR A 494 18.74 -34.21 -11.72
C THR A 494 18.76 -35.61 -12.36
N SER A 495 18.16 -35.74 -13.54
CA SER A 495 18.52 -36.83 -14.45
C SER A 495 18.62 -36.32 -15.87
N THR A 496 19.86 -36.18 -16.33
CA THR A 496 20.26 -36.34 -17.72
C THR A 496 19.62 -37.63 -18.26
N ILE A 497 19.00 -37.61 -19.45
CA ILE A 497 19.05 -38.68 -20.47
C ILE A 497 18.14 -38.36 -21.68
N ILE A 498 18.83 -38.12 -22.80
CA ILE A 498 18.66 -38.74 -24.12
C ILE A 498 17.35 -38.53 -24.89
N THR A 499 17.52 -37.70 -25.92
CA THR A 499 16.82 -37.63 -27.20
C THR A 499 16.41 -38.99 -27.77
N ARG A 500 15.11 -39.17 -28.04
CA ARG A 500 14.63 -40.02 -29.14
C ARG A 500 13.55 -39.31 -29.93
N LYS A 501 13.83 -39.13 -31.22
CA LYS A 501 12.95 -38.58 -32.26
C LYS A 501 11.71 -39.46 -32.41
N THR A 502 10.54 -38.83 -32.40
CA THR A 502 9.38 -39.24 -33.20
C THR A 502 8.73 -37.98 -33.73
N ASP A 503 8.74 -37.83 -35.05
CA ASP A 503 8.16 -36.71 -35.78
C ASP A 503 6.64 -36.62 -35.55
N PHE A 504 6.20 -35.51 -34.98
CA PHE A 504 4.85 -34.97 -35.19
C PHE A 504 4.94 -33.45 -35.25
N THR A 505 4.66 -32.91 -36.43
CA THR A 505 4.57 -31.48 -36.73
C THR A 505 3.32 -30.87 -36.11
N THR A 506 3.49 -29.88 -35.21
CA THR A 506 2.83 -28.55 -35.14
C THR A 506 2.67 -28.01 -33.70
N SER A 507 3.16 -26.76 -33.51
CA SER A 507 2.93 -25.73 -32.46
C SER A 507 3.23 -25.97 -30.96
N ASN A 508 3.70 -24.88 -30.33
CA ASN A 508 3.78 -24.54 -28.90
C ASN A 508 5.03 -24.95 -28.09
N ASN A 509 6.02 -24.04 -28.06
CA ASN A 509 7.07 -24.00 -27.03
C ASN A 509 6.45 -23.66 -25.66
N LYS A 510 6.32 -24.65 -24.79
CA LYS A 510 5.98 -24.48 -23.37
C LYS A 510 7.29 -24.21 -22.61
N PHE A 511 7.64 -22.95 -22.42
CA PHE A 511 8.83 -22.57 -21.65
C PHE A 511 8.69 -23.07 -20.21
N THR A 512 9.76 -23.69 -19.67
CA THR A 512 9.81 -24.22 -18.31
C THR A 512 10.95 -23.55 -17.57
N CYS A 513 10.70 -23.08 -16.34
CA CYS A 513 11.69 -22.34 -15.56
C CYS A 513 12.91 -23.21 -15.20
N PRO A 514 14.12 -22.81 -15.61
CA PRO A 514 15.35 -23.55 -15.28
C PRO A 514 15.69 -23.50 -13.79
N GLU A 515 15.27 -22.45 -13.09
CA GLU A 515 15.56 -22.18 -11.68
C GLU A 515 14.28 -21.73 -10.94
N PRO A 516 14.23 -21.85 -9.59
CA PRO A 516 13.06 -21.48 -8.81
C PRO A 516 12.63 -20.03 -9.07
N SER A 517 13.59 -19.14 -9.27
CA SER A 517 13.32 -17.74 -9.58
C SER A 517 14.39 -17.18 -10.51
N GLY A 518 14.02 -16.26 -11.39
CA GLY A 518 14.98 -15.60 -12.27
C GLY A 518 14.34 -15.10 -13.55
N LEU A 519 15.07 -14.32 -14.34
CA LEU A 519 14.60 -13.84 -15.63
C LEU A 519 15.31 -14.61 -16.76
N PHE A 520 14.58 -14.99 -17.80
CA PHE A 520 15.09 -15.83 -18.89
C PHE A 520 14.60 -15.30 -20.23
N ALA A 521 15.46 -15.34 -21.25
CA ALA A 521 15.07 -14.86 -22.56
C ALA A 521 13.91 -15.69 -23.14
N ASN A 522 12.97 -15.00 -23.76
CA ASN A 522 11.97 -15.65 -24.60
C ASN A 522 12.57 -15.87 -25.99
N THR A 523 12.75 -17.13 -26.38
CA THR A 523 13.36 -17.49 -27.66
C THR A 523 12.43 -17.24 -28.86
N GLY A 524 11.16 -16.92 -28.63
CA GLY A 524 10.16 -16.62 -29.67
C GLY A 524 9.90 -15.13 -29.93
N ASP A 525 10.11 -14.26 -28.94
CA ASP A 525 10.06 -12.79 -29.12
C ASP A 525 11.09 -12.13 -28.19
N PRO A 526 12.11 -11.43 -28.73
CA PRO A 526 13.15 -10.80 -27.92
C PRO A 526 12.67 -9.58 -27.13
N ARG A 527 11.46 -9.06 -27.39
CA ARG A 527 10.77 -8.07 -26.54
C ARG A 527 10.09 -8.72 -25.36
N LYS A 528 10.12 -10.04 -25.26
CA LYS A 528 9.55 -10.79 -24.16
C LYS A 528 10.64 -11.52 -23.39
N PHE A 529 10.34 -11.78 -22.14
CA PHE A 529 11.17 -12.61 -21.28
C PHE A 529 10.27 -13.42 -20.36
N TRP A 530 10.81 -14.51 -19.88
CA TRP A 530 10.17 -15.34 -18.88
C TRP A 530 10.71 -14.92 -17.53
N HIS A 531 9.85 -14.34 -16.69
CA HIS A 531 10.11 -14.25 -15.27
C HIS A 531 9.69 -15.58 -14.65
N CYS A 532 10.60 -16.25 -13.96
CA CYS A 532 10.32 -17.41 -13.17
C CYS A 532 10.18 -17.00 -11.71
N SER A 533 9.13 -17.46 -11.05
CA SER A 533 8.97 -17.37 -9.60
C SER A 533 8.33 -18.65 -9.09
N ASN A 534 8.99 -19.30 -8.13
CA ASN A 534 8.70 -20.66 -7.67
C ASN A 534 8.51 -21.68 -8.82
N TYR A 535 9.40 -21.65 -9.82
CA TYR A 535 9.36 -22.45 -11.06
C TYR A 535 8.19 -22.19 -12.02
N PHE A 536 7.30 -21.25 -11.72
CA PHE A 536 6.23 -20.86 -12.64
C PHE A 536 6.76 -19.85 -13.66
N PRO A 537 6.63 -20.13 -14.97
CA PRO A 537 7.06 -19.22 -16.02
C PRO A 537 5.98 -18.17 -16.29
N PHE A 538 6.33 -16.91 -16.05
CA PHE A 538 5.52 -15.75 -16.38
C PHE A 538 6.09 -15.09 -17.63
N GLU A 539 5.38 -15.16 -18.76
CA GLU A 539 5.78 -14.38 -19.94
C GLU A 539 5.55 -12.90 -19.67
N LYS A 540 6.58 -12.09 -19.84
CA LYS A 540 6.55 -10.65 -19.59
C LYS A 540 7.05 -9.92 -20.82
N ASN A 541 6.47 -8.76 -21.09
CA ASN A 541 6.97 -7.86 -22.12
C ASN A 541 8.00 -6.92 -21.49
N CYS A 542 9.07 -6.64 -22.21
CA CYS A 542 9.94 -5.54 -21.90
C CYS A 542 9.18 -4.21 -22.07
N PRO A 543 9.39 -3.24 -21.17
CA PRO A 543 8.74 -1.93 -21.28
C PRO A 543 9.04 -1.25 -22.63
N GLY A 544 8.01 -0.70 -23.29
CA GLY A 544 8.17 0.00 -24.57
C GLY A 544 8.60 -0.94 -25.72
N GLN A 545 9.60 -0.51 -26.52
CA GLN A 545 10.20 -1.31 -27.61
C GLN A 545 11.53 -1.95 -27.21
N LEU A 546 11.80 -2.10 -25.90
CA LEU A 546 13.05 -2.64 -25.39
C LEU A 546 13.13 -4.17 -25.58
N LEU A 547 14.35 -4.71 -25.60
CA LEU A 547 14.64 -6.13 -25.76
C LEU A 547 15.25 -6.70 -24.48
N PHE A 548 14.96 -7.95 -24.17
CA PHE A 548 15.47 -8.59 -22.97
C PHE A 548 16.91 -9.09 -23.16
N ASP A 549 17.83 -8.58 -22.34
CA ASP A 549 19.20 -9.03 -22.26
C ASP A 549 19.30 -10.24 -21.31
N ASN A 550 19.60 -11.41 -21.88
CA ASN A 550 19.70 -12.66 -21.11
C ASN A 550 20.94 -12.75 -20.21
N LYS A 551 21.97 -11.94 -20.46
CA LYS A 551 23.23 -11.91 -19.70
C LYS A 551 23.10 -10.97 -18.50
N LEU A 552 22.52 -9.79 -18.71
CA LEU A 552 22.30 -8.78 -17.67
C LEU A 552 20.97 -8.95 -16.92
N LYS A 553 20.06 -9.80 -17.42
CA LYS A 553 18.74 -10.09 -16.85
C LYS A 553 17.89 -8.83 -16.71
N ILE A 554 17.91 -7.97 -17.73
CA ILE A 554 17.17 -6.70 -17.77
C ILE A 554 16.63 -6.43 -19.18
N CYS A 555 15.65 -5.53 -19.29
CA CYS A 555 15.19 -5.01 -20.58
C CYS A 555 15.98 -3.76 -20.96
N GLY A 556 16.65 -3.77 -22.11
CA GLY A 556 17.49 -2.69 -22.61
C GLY A 556 17.25 -2.39 -24.09
N ALA A 557 17.70 -1.24 -24.56
CA ALA A 557 17.71 -0.93 -25.99
C ALA A 557 18.86 -1.71 -26.66
N TYR A 558 18.71 -2.07 -27.94
CA TYR A 558 19.77 -2.69 -28.74
C TYR A 558 20.88 -1.67 -29.00
N SER A 559 21.70 -1.36 -27.99
CA SER A 559 22.83 -0.45 -28.12
C SER A 559 23.92 -0.70 -27.08
N GLU A 560 24.23 -1.96 -26.80
CA GLU A 560 25.57 -2.35 -26.40
C GLU A 560 26.05 -3.39 -27.43
N PHE A 561 26.98 -2.96 -28.29
CA PHE A 561 27.67 -3.63 -29.40
C PHE A 561 27.27 -3.21 -30.84
N SER A 562 28.28 -2.60 -31.48
CA SER A 562 28.47 -2.23 -32.90
C SER A 562 27.65 -1.09 -33.52
N ASP A 563 28.32 0.08 -33.54
CA ASP A 563 28.49 1.08 -34.62
C ASP A 563 27.32 1.48 -35.55
N LYS A 564 27.09 2.80 -35.59
CA LYS A 564 26.44 3.62 -36.64
C LYS A 564 25.06 3.17 -37.14
N THR A 565 24.01 3.85 -36.68
CA THR A 565 23.37 4.96 -37.42
C THR A 565 22.15 5.48 -36.65
N LYS A 566 22.00 6.80 -36.69
CA LYS A 566 20.89 7.59 -36.12
C LYS A 566 19.55 7.22 -36.75
N THR A 567 18.45 7.41 -36.00
CA THR A 567 17.38 8.34 -36.39
C THR A 567 16.53 8.80 -35.20
N ASN A 568 16.42 10.13 -35.08
CA ASN A 568 15.59 10.89 -34.15
C ASN A 568 14.13 10.93 -34.62
N VAL A 569 13.19 10.94 -33.66
CA VAL A 569 11.95 11.73 -33.79
C VAL A 569 11.77 12.50 -32.47
N ASN A 570 11.76 13.83 -32.59
CA ASN A 570 11.75 14.89 -31.58
C ASN A 570 13.14 15.28 -31.03
N ASN A 571 13.59 16.45 -31.47
CA ASN A 571 14.97 16.94 -31.43
C ASN A 571 15.41 17.51 -30.06
N PHE A 572 14.74 17.13 -28.97
CA PHE A 572 15.10 17.60 -27.64
C PHE A 572 16.07 16.60 -26.99
N SER A 573 17.31 17.04 -26.78
CA SER A 573 18.34 16.26 -26.10
C SER A 573 18.53 16.80 -24.70
N CYS A 574 18.42 15.93 -23.70
CA CYS A 574 18.55 16.31 -22.30
C CYS A 574 19.91 16.97 -22.02
N PRO A 575 19.93 18.26 -21.61
CA PRO A 575 21.17 18.96 -21.28
C PRO A 575 21.96 18.25 -20.17
N GLU A 576 21.24 17.72 -19.17
CA GLU A 576 21.80 16.93 -18.07
C GLU A 576 21.14 15.54 -18.00
N PRO A 577 21.79 14.53 -17.37
CA PRO A 577 21.23 13.19 -17.22
C PRO A 577 19.83 13.18 -16.59
N ASN A 578 19.58 14.06 -15.63
CA ASN A 578 18.28 14.20 -14.95
C ASN A 578 17.94 15.69 -14.77
N GLY A 579 16.67 16.07 -14.87
CA GLY A 579 16.22 17.44 -14.63
C GLY A 579 14.92 17.79 -15.35
N LEU A 580 14.37 18.97 -15.05
CA LEU A 580 13.23 19.55 -15.76
C LEU A 580 13.70 20.72 -16.60
N PHE A 581 13.28 20.79 -17.86
CA PHE A 581 13.73 21.79 -18.81
C PHE A 581 12.55 22.40 -19.54
N LYS A 582 12.53 23.71 -19.72
CA LYS A 582 11.45 24.39 -20.43
C LYS A 582 11.34 23.92 -21.88
N ASP A 583 10.11 23.73 -22.37
CA ASP A 583 9.91 23.48 -23.80
C ASP A 583 10.07 24.79 -24.58
N PRO A 584 10.93 24.85 -25.61
CA PRO A 584 11.17 26.07 -26.37
C PRO A 584 9.96 26.51 -27.21
N ASN A 585 8.99 25.62 -27.45
CA ASN A 585 7.84 25.88 -28.33
C ASN A 585 6.54 26.14 -27.55
N SER A 586 6.51 25.90 -26.24
CA SER A 586 5.28 25.92 -25.44
C SER A 586 5.57 26.31 -23.99
N SER A 587 5.13 27.49 -23.58
CA SER A 587 5.39 28.02 -22.22
C SER A 587 4.68 27.23 -21.10
N ASN A 588 3.64 26.45 -21.44
CA ASN A 588 2.95 25.54 -20.53
C ASN A 588 3.46 24.09 -20.58
N LYS A 589 4.57 23.81 -21.27
CA LYS A 589 5.16 22.46 -21.32
C LYS A 589 6.63 22.48 -20.89
N PHE A 590 7.10 21.34 -20.44
CA PHE A 590 8.48 21.12 -20.02
C PHE A 590 8.91 19.68 -20.28
N TRP A 591 10.19 19.48 -20.51
CA TRP A 591 10.83 18.19 -20.67
C TRP A 591 11.31 17.68 -19.32
N HIS A 592 10.83 16.50 -18.93
CA HIS A 592 11.40 15.74 -17.83
C HIS A 592 12.44 14.78 -18.38
N CYS A 593 13.69 15.01 -18.03
CA CYS A 593 14.81 14.15 -18.36
C CYS A 593 15.08 13.16 -17.22
N SER A 594 15.14 11.88 -17.56
CA SER A 594 15.62 10.82 -16.68
C SER A 594 16.58 9.91 -17.44
N ASN A 595 17.82 9.76 -16.95
CA ASN A 595 18.90 9.05 -17.63
C ASN A 595 19.08 9.44 -19.11
N ARG A 596 19.03 10.74 -19.40
CA ARG A 596 19.09 11.35 -20.76
C ARG A 596 17.92 11.01 -21.69
N GLN A 597 16.88 10.34 -21.21
CA GLN A 597 15.61 10.20 -21.93
C GLN A 597 14.69 11.36 -21.61
N ALA A 598 14.21 12.06 -22.63
CA ALA A 598 13.34 13.21 -22.49
C ALA A 598 11.86 12.82 -22.65
N ILE A 599 11.03 13.19 -21.68
CA ILE A 599 9.58 13.01 -21.73
C ILE A 599 8.94 14.40 -21.67
N LEU A 600 8.17 14.77 -22.69
CA LEU A 600 7.41 16.02 -22.69
C LEU A 600 6.24 15.93 -21.71
N LYS A 601 6.13 16.92 -20.84
CA LYS A 601 5.08 17.07 -19.82
C LYS A 601 4.40 18.43 -20.00
N THR A 602 3.14 18.52 -19.59
CA THR A 602 2.35 19.76 -19.62
C THR A 602 2.09 20.19 -18.18
N CYS A 603 2.21 21.49 -17.91
CA CYS A 603 1.89 22.07 -16.63
C CYS A 603 0.39 21.91 -16.30
N PRO A 604 0.03 21.63 -15.03
CA PRO A 604 -1.38 21.48 -14.64
C PRO A 604 -2.18 22.77 -14.87
N GLY A 605 -3.41 22.65 -15.37
CA GLY A 605 -4.32 23.79 -15.59
C GLY A 605 -3.75 24.84 -16.56
N ASN A 606 -3.86 26.13 -16.17
CA ASN A 606 -3.36 27.27 -16.94
C ASN A 606 -1.98 27.76 -16.45
N LEU A 607 -1.19 26.88 -15.83
CA LEU A 607 0.14 27.23 -15.30
C LEU A 607 1.22 27.13 -16.38
N TYR A 608 2.32 27.84 -16.18
CA TYR A 608 3.46 27.93 -17.08
C TYR A 608 4.72 27.39 -16.40
N PHE A 609 5.62 26.79 -17.17
CA PHE A 609 6.84 26.25 -16.61
C PHE A 609 7.86 27.37 -16.36
N ASN A 610 8.18 27.62 -15.09
CA ASN A 610 9.16 28.59 -14.64
C ASN A 610 10.55 27.93 -14.53
N GLU A 611 11.44 28.26 -15.47
CA GLU A 611 12.79 27.68 -15.57
C GLU A 611 13.75 28.12 -14.46
N MET A 612 13.47 29.22 -13.73
CA MET A 612 14.34 29.66 -12.64
C MET A 612 14.17 28.81 -11.37
N ILE A 613 12.97 28.28 -11.17
CA ILE A 613 12.61 27.46 -9.99
C ILE A 613 12.24 26.03 -10.36
N ASN A 614 12.19 25.70 -11.65
CA ASN A 614 11.85 24.39 -12.22
C ASN A 614 10.47 23.85 -11.76
N VAL A 615 9.46 24.72 -11.67
CA VAL A 615 8.09 24.35 -11.31
C VAL A 615 7.07 24.97 -12.27
N CYS A 616 5.85 24.42 -12.29
CA CYS A 616 4.72 25.05 -12.95
C CYS A 616 4.09 26.10 -12.03
N ASP A 617 4.05 27.35 -12.48
CA ASP A 617 3.59 28.50 -11.69
C ASP A 617 2.74 29.46 -12.55
N ILE A 618 2.06 30.40 -11.93
CA ILE A 618 1.32 31.47 -12.60
C ILE A 618 2.29 32.43 -13.30
N GLN A 619 1.92 32.90 -14.50
CA GLN A 619 2.72 33.87 -15.23
C GLN A 619 2.64 35.24 -14.53
N GLU A 620 3.69 35.64 -13.81
CA GLU A 620 3.77 37.01 -13.31
C GLU A 620 3.83 37.99 -14.49
N PRO A 621 3.07 39.11 -14.47
CA PRO A 621 3.19 40.14 -15.48
C PRO A 621 4.60 40.75 -15.39
N ARG A 622 5.34 40.74 -16.52
CA ARG A 622 6.60 41.48 -16.63
C ARG A 622 6.35 42.94 -16.27
N MET A 623 6.94 43.42 -15.17
CA MET A 623 7.23 44.84 -15.03
C MET A 623 8.18 45.21 -16.17
N GLU A 624 7.67 45.91 -17.17
CA GLU A 624 8.52 46.67 -18.08
C GLU A 624 9.25 47.72 -17.23
N MET A 625 10.55 47.52 -17.03
CA MET A 625 11.43 48.62 -16.65
C MET A 625 11.59 49.52 -17.87
N SER A 626 10.74 50.54 -17.96
CA SER A 626 11.04 51.73 -18.75
C SER A 626 12.20 52.46 -18.07
N PHE A 627 13.32 52.56 -18.77
CA PHE A 627 14.45 53.43 -18.43
C PHE A 627 14.07 54.90 -18.46
#